data_AF-A0A822EGC0-F1
#
_entry.id   AF-A0A822EGC0-F1
#
_cell.length_a   1.000
_cell.length_b   1.000
_cell.length_c   1.000
_cell.angle_alpha   90.00
_cell.angle_beta   90.00
_cell.angle_gamma   90.00
#
_symmetry.space_group_name_H-M   'P 1'
#
loop_
_entity.id
_entity.type
_entity.pdbx_description
1 polymer ?
#
loop_
_entity_poly.entity_id
_entity_poly.type
_entity_poly.pdbx_seq_one_letter_code
_entity_poly.pdbx_strand_id
1 'polypeptide(L)'
;NRFRGETLAESIQRHESYLALKINLKAGDKVLDLGCGVGGPLRRIAHLTGTHVTGVPANCQFIQGDFMKLPFEDNSFDHVYTIEAVCLAPDKINLYITC
;
A
#
# COMPACT_ATOMS: atom_id res chain seq x y z
N ASN A 1 -3.74 -16.33 -10.13
CA ASN A 1 -3.81 -17.80 -10.00
C ASN A 1 -3.21 -18.24 -8.67
N ARG A 2 -3.88 -19.16 -7.97
CA ARG A 2 -3.39 -19.81 -6.75
C ARG A 2 -2.62 -21.09 -7.12
N PHE A 3 -1.63 -21.47 -6.33
CA PHE A 3 -0.94 -22.75 -6.49
C PHE A 3 -1.81 -23.91 -5.96
N ARG A 4 -1.53 -25.14 -6.42
CA ARG A 4 -2.32 -26.31 -6.05
C ARG A 4 -2.05 -26.68 -4.59
N GLY A 5 -3.07 -26.57 -3.74
CA GLY A 5 -2.97 -26.76 -2.29
C GLY A 5 -2.78 -25.47 -1.47
N GLU A 6 -2.57 -24.33 -2.14
CA GLU A 6 -2.41 -23.03 -1.49
C GLU A 6 -3.78 -22.47 -1.03
N THR A 7 -3.86 -22.05 0.23
CA THR A 7 -5.03 -21.35 0.78
C THR A 7 -5.16 -19.94 0.21
N LEU A 8 -6.33 -19.32 0.39
CA LEU A 8 -6.50 -17.90 0.01
C LEU A 8 -5.56 -16.98 0.81
N ALA A 9 -5.34 -17.24 2.10
CA ALA A 9 -4.48 -16.43 2.94
C ALA A 9 -3.01 -16.49 2.50
N GLU A 10 -2.49 -17.68 2.17
CA GLU A 10 -1.13 -17.84 1.63
C GLU A 10 -0.99 -17.18 0.25
N SER A 11 -2.02 -17.30 -0.60
CA SER A 11 -2.05 -16.63 -1.92
C SER A 11 -1.94 -15.11 -1.79
N ILE A 12 -2.66 -14.53 -0.82
CA ILE A 12 -2.65 -13.09 -0.50
C ILE A 12 -1.26 -12.70 0.05
N GLN A 13 -0.75 -13.40 1.06
CA GLN A 13 0.58 -13.16 1.63
C GLN A 13 1.69 -13.21 0.57
N ARG A 14 1.63 -14.16 -0.36
CA ARG A 14 2.59 -14.26 -1.47
C ARG A 14 2.48 -13.07 -2.42
N HIS A 15 1.28 -12.57 -2.67
CA HIS A 15 1.06 -11.39 -3.51
C HIS A 15 1.59 -10.11 -2.83
N GLU A 16 1.32 -9.94 -1.54
CA GLU A 16 1.87 -8.86 -0.69
C GLU A 16 3.40 -8.84 -0.70
N SER A 17 4.03 -9.99 -0.48
CA SER A 17 5.50 -10.14 -0.55
C SER A 17 6.05 -9.83 -1.94
N TYR A 18 5.36 -10.27 -3.00
CA TYR A 18 5.76 -9.97 -4.38
C TYR A 18 5.63 -8.47 -4.71
N LEU A 19 4.59 -7.80 -4.22
CA LEU A 19 4.40 -6.36 -4.39
C LEU A 19 5.54 -5.58 -3.71
N ALA A 20 5.86 -5.90 -2.46
CA ALA A 20 6.96 -5.29 -1.72
C ALA A 20 8.32 -5.44 -2.44
N LEU A 21 8.60 -6.64 -2.95
CA LEU A 21 9.80 -6.92 -3.76
C LEU A 21 9.80 -6.18 -5.11
N LYS A 22 8.64 -6.00 -5.74
CA LYS A 22 8.52 -5.30 -7.03
C LYS A 22 8.67 -3.79 -6.92
N ILE A 23 8.21 -3.19 -5.82
CA ILE A 23 8.45 -1.79 -5.49
C ILE A 23 9.89 -1.58 -5.00
N ASN A 24 10.57 -2.66 -4.55
CA ASN A 24 11.92 -2.66 -3.97
C ASN A 24 11.98 -1.87 -2.65
N LEU A 25 10.97 -2.08 -1.80
CA LEU A 25 10.85 -1.50 -0.46
C LEU A 25 12.00 -1.91 0.46
N LYS A 26 12.51 -0.96 1.23
CA LYS A 26 13.63 -1.10 2.17
C LYS A 26 13.25 -0.58 3.56
N ALA A 27 13.95 -1.06 4.58
CA ALA A 27 13.78 -0.56 5.93
C ALA A 27 14.09 0.95 5.98
N GLY A 28 13.13 1.74 6.48
CA GLY A 28 13.23 3.20 6.56
C GLY A 28 12.47 3.99 5.49
N ASP A 29 12.06 3.39 4.35
CA ASP A 29 11.30 4.13 3.34
C ASP A 29 9.92 4.55 3.90
N LYS A 30 9.45 5.73 3.50
CA LYS A 30 8.10 6.23 3.74
C LYS A 30 7.18 5.80 2.60
N VAL A 31 6.13 5.07 2.94
CA VAL A 31 5.24 4.45 1.95
C VAL A 31 3.78 4.85 2.19
N LEU A 32 3.07 5.22 1.12
CA LEU A 32 1.63 5.50 1.15
C LEU A 32 0.83 4.36 0.51
N ASP A 33 -0.18 3.87 1.24
CA ASP A 33 -1.13 2.85 0.77
C ASP A 33 -2.50 3.50 0.51
N LEU A 34 -2.81 3.77 -0.76
CA LEU A 34 -4.08 4.37 -1.15
C LEU A 34 -5.19 3.32 -1.13
N GLY A 35 -6.12 3.48 -0.18
CA GLY A 35 -7.25 2.58 0.00
C GLY A 35 -6.97 1.36 0.90
N CYS A 36 -6.03 1.49 1.85
CA CYS A 36 -5.64 0.43 2.79
C CYS A 36 -6.77 -0.28 3.56
N GLY A 37 -7.98 0.29 3.62
CA GLY A 37 -9.16 -0.31 4.25
C GLY A 37 -8.94 -0.57 5.75
N VAL A 38 -9.13 -1.82 6.18
CA VAL A 38 -8.81 -2.24 7.57
C VAL A 38 -7.31 -2.50 7.79
N GLY A 39 -6.46 -2.34 6.77
CA GLY A 39 -5.01 -2.42 6.81
C GLY A 39 -4.43 -3.84 6.96
N GLY A 40 -5.13 -4.87 6.50
CA GLY A 40 -4.63 -6.25 6.55
C GLY A 40 -3.30 -6.42 5.79
N PRO A 41 -3.27 -6.14 4.47
CA PRO A 41 -2.05 -6.18 3.66
C PRO A 41 -0.96 -5.24 4.14
N LEU A 42 -1.34 -3.99 4.45
CA LEU A 42 -0.46 -2.93 4.94
C LEU A 42 0.39 -3.37 6.13
N ARG A 43 -0.25 -3.95 7.16
CA ARG A 43 0.46 -4.44 8.35
C ARG A 43 1.49 -5.52 8.01
N ARG A 44 1.19 -6.40 7.05
CA ARG A 44 2.15 -7.44 6.64
C ARG A 44 3.32 -6.83 5.87
N ILE A 45 3.07 -5.93 4.91
CA ILE A 45 4.12 -5.28 4.14
C ILE A 45 5.08 -4.51 5.06
N ALA A 46 4.55 -3.69 5.97
CA ALA A 46 5.35 -2.96 6.96
C ALA A 46 6.20 -3.90 7.84
N HIS A 47 5.62 -5.02 8.31
CA HIS A 47 6.34 -6.01 9.12
C HIS A 47 7.43 -6.77 8.34
N LEU A 48 7.19 -7.09 7.07
CA LEU A 48 8.15 -7.84 6.23
C LEU A 48 9.34 -6.98 5.77
N THR A 49 9.15 -5.67 5.61
CA THR A 49 10.13 -4.77 4.99
C THR A 49 10.82 -3.82 5.99
N GLY A 50 10.20 -3.54 7.14
CA GLY A 50 10.67 -2.50 8.06
C GLY A 50 10.42 -1.06 7.56
N THR A 51 9.54 -0.88 6.57
CA THR A 51 9.10 0.44 6.08
C THR A 51 8.18 1.15 7.07
N HIS A 52 8.13 2.48 7.00
CA HIS A 52 7.08 3.27 7.64
C HIS A 52 5.93 3.45 6.65
N VAL A 53 4.87 2.66 6.78
CA VAL A 53 3.73 2.70 5.87
C VAL A 53 2.58 3.47 6.51
N THR A 54 2.05 4.51 5.86
CA THR A 54 0.94 5.32 6.39
C THR A 54 -0.37 4.51 6.41
N GLY A 55 -0.58 3.77 7.53
CA GLY A 55 -1.82 3.12 7.94
C GLY A 55 -1.89 2.67 9.42
N VAL A 56 -1.60 1.40 9.74
CA VAL A 56 -2.00 0.79 11.04
C VAL A 56 -0.93 -0.02 11.78
N PRO A 57 -0.99 -0.01 13.13
CA PRO A 57 -0.42 1.00 14.04
C PRO A 57 1.03 0.65 14.43
N ALA A 58 1.58 1.29 15.47
CA ALA A 58 2.98 1.24 15.93
C ALA A 58 4.00 1.84 14.94
N ASN A 59 4.06 1.34 13.71
CA ASN A 59 4.98 1.81 12.66
C ASN A 59 4.26 2.54 11.51
N CYS A 60 2.99 2.91 11.71
CA CYS A 60 2.07 3.27 10.63
C CYS A 60 0.98 4.27 11.09
N GLN A 61 0.59 5.21 10.22
CA GLN A 61 -0.41 6.27 10.50
C GLN A 61 -1.63 6.24 9.56
N PHE A 62 -2.86 6.18 10.09
CA PHE A 62 -4.07 6.32 9.25
C PHE A 62 -4.37 7.78 8.98
N ILE A 63 -4.77 8.08 7.74
CA ILE A 63 -5.37 9.36 7.35
C ILE A 63 -6.62 9.06 6.52
N GLN A 64 -7.79 9.49 7.02
CA GLN A 64 -9.00 9.53 6.22
C GLN A 64 -8.94 10.76 5.32
N GLY A 65 -9.03 10.56 4.01
CA GLY A 65 -8.98 11.63 3.03
C GLY A 65 -9.54 11.18 1.68
N ASP A 66 -9.72 12.14 0.79
CA ASP A 66 -9.98 11.88 -0.62
C ASP A 66 -8.64 11.58 -1.31
N PHE A 67 -8.49 10.39 -1.89
CA PHE A 67 -7.27 10.02 -2.63
C PHE A 67 -7.09 10.84 -3.92
N MET A 68 -8.13 11.55 -4.38
CA MET A 68 -8.04 12.54 -5.46
C MET A 68 -7.50 13.91 -4.98
N LYS A 69 -7.38 14.12 -3.66
CA LYS A 69 -6.90 15.36 -3.04
C LYS A 69 -6.14 15.05 -1.75
N LEU A 70 -4.93 14.51 -1.92
CA LEU A 70 -4.07 14.11 -0.81
C LEU A 70 -3.66 15.31 0.07
N PRO A 71 -3.77 15.21 1.42
CA PRO A 71 -3.42 16.29 2.35
C PRO A 71 -1.93 16.26 2.72
N PHE A 72 -1.06 16.09 1.72
CA PHE A 72 0.39 15.96 1.88
C PHE A 72 1.12 16.97 1.01
N GLU A 73 2.34 17.33 1.40
CA GLU A 73 3.24 18.13 0.56
C GLU A 73 3.89 17.27 -0.53
N ASP A 74 4.22 17.87 -1.67
CA ASP A 74 4.93 17.19 -2.77
C ASP A 74 6.20 16.50 -2.26
N ASN A 75 6.47 15.28 -2.72
CA ASN A 75 7.62 14.45 -2.30
C ASN A 75 7.61 14.01 -0.81
N SER A 76 6.43 13.94 -0.17
CA SER A 76 6.30 13.42 1.22
C SER A 76 6.63 11.93 1.41
N PHE A 77 6.60 11.14 0.33
CA PHE A 77 6.76 9.68 0.34
C PHE A 77 7.77 9.22 -0.70
N ASP A 78 8.53 8.17 -0.38
CA ASP A 78 9.47 7.53 -1.31
C ASP A 78 8.72 6.61 -2.29
N HIS A 79 7.62 5.99 -1.83
CA HIS A 79 6.83 5.03 -2.58
C HIS A 79 5.32 5.19 -2.33
N VAL A 80 4.52 5.05 -3.37
CA VAL A 80 3.05 4.98 -3.30
C VAL A 80 2.60 3.67 -3.93
N TYR A 81 1.69 2.94 -3.28
CA TYR A 81 1.04 1.77 -3.87
C TYR A 81 -0.46 1.74 -3.57
N THR A 82 -1.17 0.91 -4.32
CA THR A 82 -2.62 0.70 -4.15
C THR A 82 -2.91 -0.79 -4.27
N ILE A 83 -3.73 -1.36 -3.40
CA ILE A 83 -4.26 -2.72 -3.56
C ILE A 83 -5.77 -2.62 -3.79
N GLU A 84 -6.21 -2.94 -5.00
CA GLU A 84 -7.62 -2.98 -5.43
C GLU A 84 -8.44 -1.69 -5.26
N ALA A 85 -7.83 -0.54 -4.90
CA ALA A 85 -8.52 0.72 -4.67
C ALA A 85 -8.73 1.59 -5.95
N VAL A 86 -7.81 1.55 -6.91
CA VAL A 86 -7.84 2.39 -8.14
C VAL A 86 -9.07 2.14 -9.02
N CYS A 87 -9.76 1.00 -8.86
CA CYS A 87 -11.02 0.75 -9.58
C CYS A 87 -12.18 1.65 -9.08
N LEU A 88 -12.07 2.20 -7.87
CA LEU A 88 -13.04 3.13 -7.28
C LEU A 88 -12.72 4.60 -7.62
N ALA A 89 -11.57 4.88 -8.23
CA ALA A 89 -11.18 6.24 -8.60
C ALA A 89 -11.99 6.73 -9.81
N PRO A 90 -12.71 7.87 -9.71
CA PRO A 90 -13.51 8.40 -10.81
C PRO A 90 -12.65 8.93 -11.97
N ASP A 91 -11.45 9.44 -11.65
CA ASP A 91 -10.44 9.83 -12.62
C ASP A 91 -9.10 9.17 -12.25
N LYS A 92 -8.67 8.21 -13.08
CA LYS A 92 -7.42 7.48 -12.87
C LYS A 92 -6.21 8.30 -13.34
N ILE A 93 -6.38 9.16 -14.34
CA ILE A 93 -5.29 9.98 -14.89
C ILE A 93 -4.89 11.02 -13.84
N ASN A 94 -5.87 11.72 -13.26
CA ASN A 94 -5.59 12.68 -12.19
C ASN A 94 -4.97 12.00 -10.95
N LEU A 95 -5.39 10.77 -10.62
CA LEU A 95 -4.78 10.00 -9.53
C LEU A 95 -3.29 9.71 -9.79
N TYR A 96 -2.91 9.30 -11.01
CA TYR A 96 -1.52 9.08 -11.40
C TYR A 96 -0.68 10.38 -11.55
N ILE A 97 -1.31 11.56 -11.56
CA ILE A 97 -0.62 12.86 -11.56
C ILE A 97 -0.41 13.38 -10.13
N THR A 98 -1.28 12.97 -9.19
CA THR A 98 -1.23 13.39 -7.78
C THR A 98 -0.27 12.55 -6.93
N CYS A 99 0.24 11.43 -7.47
CA CYS A 99 1.11 10.47 -6.77
C CYS A 99 2.49 10.37 -7.42
#